data_AF-A0A540MG88-F1
#
_entry.id   AF-A0A540MG88-F1
#
_cell.length_a   1.000
_cell.length_b   1.000
_cell.length_c   1.000
_cell.angle_alpha   90.00
_cell.angle_beta   90.00
_cell.angle_gamma   90.00
#
_symmetry.space_group_name_H-M   'P 1'
#
loop_
_entity.id
_entity.type
_entity.pdbx_description
1 polymer ?
#
loop_
_entity_poly.entity_id
_entity_poly.type
_entity_poly.pdbx_seq_one_letter_code
_entity_poly.pdbx_strand_id
1 'polypeptide(L)'
;MAGDAFRAAAANAKGCKPPKVAGRWPVVGHLRLFGGRPQPSHIPLGALADNYGPVFTINIGVHPVMVVTSWEAAKECFTTNDLIISSRPKTITAEILSFNYAMLGFKPIRHELA
;
A
#
# COMPACT_ATOMS: atom_id res chain seq x y z
N MET A 1 20.31 -11.18 9.97
CA MET A 1 20.81 -11.57 8.63
C MET A 1 19.93 -11.03 7.50
N ALA A 2 18.61 -11.26 7.44
CA ALA A 2 17.76 -10.66 6.39
C ALA A 2 17.38 -9.18 6.63
N GLY A 3 17.13 -8.80 7.91
CA GLY A 3 16.79 -7.41 8.27
C GLY A 3 17.91 -6.40 8.02
N ASP A 4 19.17 -6.84 8.08
CA ASP A 4 20.35 -6.00 7.87
C ASP A 4 20.52 -5.64 6.38
N ALA A 5 20.15 -6.55 5.48
CA ALA A 5 20.16 -6.31 4.04
C ALA A 5 19.08 -5.32 3.59
N PHE A 6 17.88 -5.36 4.20
CA PHE A 6 16.82 -4.39 3.95
C PHE A 6 17.23 -2.98 4.40
N ARG A 7 17.83 -2.86 5.60
CA ARG A 7 18.33 -1.57 6.11
C ARG A 7 19.49 -1.02 5.28
N ALA A 8 20.40 -1.87 4.81
CA ALA A 8 21.48 -1.47 3.91
C ALA A 8 20.94 -0.99 2.54
N ALA A 9 19.95 -1.68 1.98
CA ALA A 9 19.29 -1.28 0.73
C ALA A 9 18.51 0.03 0.88
N ALA A 10 17.78 0.22 1.99
CA ALA A 10 17.04 1.43 2.29
C ALA A 10 17.96 2.64 2.52
N ALA A 11 19.09 2.44 3.22
CA ALA A 11 20.10 3.48 3.45
C ALA A 11 20.78 3.95 2.15
N ASN A 12 20.87 3.08 1.15
CA ASN A 12 21.44 3.37 -0.18
C ASN A 12 20.39 3.91 -1.18
N ALA A 13 19.09 3.80 -0.87
CA ALA A 13 17.98 4.17 -1.74
C ALA A 13 17.57 5.65 -1.69
N LYS A 14 18.50 6.58 -1.48
CA LYS A 14 18.19 8.03 -1.54
C LYS A 14 17.72 8.40 -2.95
N GLY A 15 16.39 8.49 -3.11
CA GLY A 15 15.72 8.85 -4.37
C GLY A 15 15.16 7.68 -5.19
N CYS A 16 15.28 6.43 -4.73
CA CYS A 16 14.75 5.28 -5.46
C CYS A 16 13.25 5.11 -5.18
N LYS A 17 12.39 5.53 -6.11
CA LYS A 17 10.96 5.25 -6.04
C LYS A 17 10.76 3.74 -6.17
N PRO A 18 9.85 3.13 -5.39
CA PRO A 18 9.56 1.71 -5.52
C PRO A 18 9.15 1.38 -6.97
N PRO A 19 9.54 0.20 -7.47
CA PRO A 19 9.23 -0.20 -8.84
C PRO A 19 7.72 -0.15 -9.08
N LYS A 20 7.33 0.42 -10.21
CA LYS A 20 5.93 0.55 -10.60
C LYS A 20 5.54 -0.61 -11.51
N VAL A 21 4.46 -1.30 -11.16
CA VAL A 21 3.93 -2.39 -11.98
C VAL A 21 3.52 -1.87 -13.35
N ALA A 22 3.94 -2.60 -14.39
CA ALA A 22 3.61 -2.29 -15.78
C ALA A 22 2.18 -2.75 -16.13
N GLY A 23 1.62 -2.22 -17.23
CA GLY A 23 0.31 -2.66 -17.74
C GLY A 23 -0.91 -1.91 -17.17
N ARG A 24 -0.70 -0.74 -16.55
CA ARG A 24 -1.80 0.14 -16.13
C ARG A 24 -2.65 0.58 -17.33
N TRP A 25 -3.95 0.59 -17.16
CA TRP A 25 -4.86 1.19 -18.14
C TRP A 25 -5.16 2.66 -17.82
N PRO A 26 -5.45 3.50 -18.84
CA PRO A 26 -5.93 4.86 -18.61
C PRO A 26 -7.17 4.83 -17.71
N VAL A 27 -7.19 5.68 -16.67
CA VAL A 27 -8.26 5.82 -15.66
C VAL A 27 -8.48 4.59 -14.75
N VAL A 28 -8.54 3.38 -15.31
CA VAL A 28 -8.80 2.12 -14.58
C VAL A 28 -7.58 1.65 -13.77
N GLY A 29 -6.36 2.02 -14.19
CA GLY A 29 -5.14 1.58 -13.54
C GLY A 29 -4.98 0.06 -13.63
N HIS A 30 -4.78 -0.59 -12.49
CA HIS A 30 -4.62 -2.03 -12.33
C HIS A 30 -5.83 -2.72 -11.69
N LEU A 31 -7.01 -2.08 -11.68
CA LEU A 31 -8.22 -2.66 -11.07
C LEU A 31 -8.59 -4.04 -11.66
N ARG A 32 -8.19 -4.32 -12.90
CA ARG A 32 -8.40 -5.62 -13.53
C ARG A 32 -7.64 -6.78 -12.91
N LEU A 33 -6.60 -6.51 -12.10
CA LEU A 33 -5.95 -7.55 -11.31
C LEU A 33 -6.93 -8.21 -10.32
N PHE A 34 -7.97 -7.48 -9.92
CA PHE A 34 -8.98 -7.94 -8.97
C PHE A 34 -10.28 -8.40 -9.65
N GLY A 35 -10.36 -8.31 -10.98
CA GLY A 35 -11.55 -8.66 -11.77
C GLY A 35 -11.37 -9.95 -12.56
N GLY A 36 -12.41 -10.78 -12.63
CA GLY A 36 -12.48 -11.91 -13.58
C GLY A 36 -12.20 -13.31 -13.01
N ARG A 37 -11.77 -13.44 -11.75
CA ARG A 37 -11.66 -14.74 -11.07
C ARG A 37 -12.16 -14.63 -9.62
N PRO A 38 -12.88 -15.64 -9.08
CA PRO A 38 -13.28 -15.68 -7.67
C PRO A 38 -12.06 -16.02 -6.80
N GLN A 39 -11.13 -15.09 -6.67
CA GLN A 39 -9.96 -15.22 -5.83
C GLN A 39 -9.86 -14.02 -4.88
N PRO A 40 -9.43 -14.23 -3.62
CA PRO A 40 -9.12 -13.13 -2.73
C PRO A 40 -8.10 -12.16 -3.34
N SER A 41 -8.31 -10.87 -3.12
CA SER A 41 -7.47 -9.80 -3.69
C SER A 41 -5.99 -9.87 -3.31
N HIS A 42 -5.63 -10.53 -2.22
CA HIS A 42 -4.25 -10.69 -1.79
C HIS A 42 -3.46 -11.71 -2.63
N ILE A 43 -4.11 -12.67 -3.29
CA ILE A 43 -3.45 -13.69 -4.13
C ILE A 43 -2.73 -13.06 -5.34
N PRO A 44 -3.40 -12.25 -6.20
CA PRO A 44 -2.72 -11.62 -7.33
C PRO A 44 -1.63 -10.62 -6.87
N LEU A 45 -1.77 -10.01 -5.68
CA LEU A 45 -0.74 -9.14 -5.12
C LEU A 45 0.50 -9.93 -4.67
N GLY A 46 0.31 -11.12 -4.09
CA GLY A 46 1.40 -12.03 -3.77
C GLY A 46 2.18 -12.46 -5.02
N ALA A 47 1.49 -12.83 -6.09
CA ALA A 47 2.13 -13.20 -7.36
C ALA A 47 2.93 -12.05 -8.01
N LEU A 48 2.56 -10.80 -7.74
CA LEU A 48 3.34 -9.64 -8.19
C LEU A 48 4.60 -9.42 -7.35
N ALA A 49 4.61 -9.83 -6.08
CA ALA A 49 5.78 -9.72 -5.21
C ALA A 49 6.96 -10.54 -5.74
N ASP A 50 6.69 -11.70 -6.32
CA ASP A 50 7.71 -12.57 -6.92
C ASP A 50 8.46 -11.88 -8.08
N ASN A 51 7.80 -10.96 -8.79
CA ASN A 51 8.34 -10.28 -9.96
C ASN A 51 8.91 -8.88 -9.67
N TYR A 52 8.28 -8.14 -8.76
CA TYR A 52 8.60 -6.73 -8.47
C TYR A 52 9.31 -6.53 -7.13
N GLY A 53 9.42 -7.58 -6.32
CA GLY A 53 10.09 -7.57 -5.04
C GLY A 53 9.19 -7.23 -3.84
N PRO A 54 9.79 -7.00 -2.66
CA PRO A 54 9.08 -6.88 -1.39
C PRO A 54 8.26 -5.58 -1.22
N VAL A 55 8.56 -4.56 -2.03
CA VAL A 55 7.86 -3.26 -2.02
C VAL A 55 7.73 -2.77 -3.46
N PHE A 56 6.50 -2.54 -3.92
CA PHE A 56 6.23 -2.06 -5.28
C PHE A 56 4.98 -1.17 -5.30
N THR A 57 4.75 -0.46 -6.41
CA THR A 57 3.60 0.44 -6.57
C THR A 57 2.67 -0.03 -7.68
N ILE A 58 1.36 -0.05 -7.37
CA ILE A 58 0.27 -0.26 -8.31
C ILE A 58 -0.60 1.01 -8.40
N ASN A 59 -1.60 0.97 -9.28
CA ASN A 59 -2.62 2.01 -9.39
C ASN A 59 -3.99 1.36 -9.23
N ILE A 60 -4.75 1.76 -8.21
CA ILE A 60 -6.14 1.37 -8.05
C ILE A 60 -6.98 2.51 -8.64
N GLY A 61 -7.43 2.32 -9.89
CA GLY A 61 -8.01 3.42 -10.67
C GLY A 61 -6.96 4.49 -10.93
N VAL A 62 -7.28 5.72 -10.50
CA VAL A 62 -6.39 6.89 -10.57
C VAL A 62 -5.44 7.01 -9.38
N HIS A 63 -5.67 6.27 -8.30
CA HIS A 63 -4.89 6.40 -7.06
C HIS A 63 -3.66 5.48 -7.09
N PRO A 64 -2.44 6.01 -6.90
CA PRO A 64 -1.26 5.17 -6.70
C PRO A 64 -1.31 4.53 -5.31
N VAL A 65 -0.97 3.25 -5.22
CA VAL A 65 -0.95 2.48 -3.97
C VAL A 65 0.36 1.71 -3.88
N MET A 66 1.03 1.84 -2.74
CA MET A 66 2.22 1.06 -2.42
C MET A 66 1.80 -0.26 -1.78
N VAL A 67 2.35 -1.37 -2.28
CA VAL A 67 2.11 -2.71 -1.77
C VAL A 67 3.39 -3.17 -1.08
N VAL A 68 3.24 -3.63 0.16
CA VAL A 68 4.33 -4.14 0.99
C VAL A 68 4.03 -5.60 1.28
N THR A 69 4.94 -6.49 0.92
CA THR A 69 4.78 -7.95 1.04
C THR A 69 5.79 -8.60 1.98
N SER A 70 6.85 -7.90 2.36
CA SER A 70 7.84 -8.35 3.36
C SER A 70 7.40 -7.98 4.79
N TRP A 71 7.66 -8.88 5.73
CA TRP A 71 7.40 -8.64 7.15
C TRP A 71 8.36 -7.59 7.75
N GLU A 72 9.61 -7.53 7.27
CA GLU A 72 10.59 -6.52 7.69
C GLU A 72 10.11 -5.11 7.33
N ALA A 73 9.65 -4.94 6.08
CA ALA A 73 9.10 -3.68 5.61
C ALA A 73 7.79 -3.31 6.34
N ALA A 74 6.90 -4.28 6.56
CA ALA A 74 5.68 -4.07 7.32
C ALA A 74 5.97 -3.65 8.78
N LYS A 75 6.98 -4.26 9.41
CA LYS A 75 7.43 -3.88 10.75
C LYS A 75 7.86 -2.42 10.78
N GLU A 76 8.71 -1.98 9.87
CA GLU A 76 9.15 -0.58 9.83
C GLU A 76 8.02 0.40 9.52
N CYS A 77 7.02 0.00 8.72
CA CYS A 77 5.82 0.78 8.47
C CYS A 77 4.96 0.97 9.72
N PHE A 78 4.81 -0.07 10.54
CA PHE A 78 3.91 -0.05 11.72
C PHE A 78 4.63 0.23 13.05
N THR A 79 5.97 0.36 13.08
CA THR A 79 6.71 0.76 14.28
C THR A 79 7.33 2.15 14.16
N THR A 80 8.04 2.43 13.07
CA THR A 80 8.85 3.66 12.96
C THR A 80 8.12 4.75 12.18
N ASN A 81 7.27 4.35 11.23
CA ASN A 81 6.54 5.26 10.34
C ASN A 81 5.02 5.17 10.52
N ASP A 82 4.57 4.66 11.66
CA ASP A 82 3.17 4.41 11.96
C ASP A 82 2.33 5.69 11.91
N LEU A 83 2.85 6.81 12.44
CA LEU A 83 2.18 8.11 12.39
C LEU A 83 1.90 8.59 10.95
N ILE A 84 2.83 8.33 10.03
CA ILE A 84 2.70 8.78 8.62
C ILE A 84 1.74 7.88 7.84
N ILE A 85 1.79 6.56 8.10
CA ILE A 85 1.05 5.54 7.34
C ILE A 85 -0.35 5.28 7.93
N SER A 86 -0.59 5.68 9.17
CA SER A 86 -1.85 5.45 9.87
C SER A 86 -3.02 6.25 9.29
N SER A 87 -2.76 7.31 8.50
CA SER A 87 -3.81 8.08 7.81
C SER A 87 -4.65 7.18 6.90
N ARG A 88 -5.98 7.25 7.03
CA ARG A 88 -6.93 6.45 6.24
C ARG A 88 -7.45 7.26 5.04
N PRO A 89 -7.45 6.68 3.83
CA PRO A 89 -7.97 7.39 2.66
C PRO A 89 -9.47 7.64 2.80
N LYS A 90 -9.88 8.89 2.56
CA LYS A 90 -11.30 9.26 2.51
C LYS A 90 -11.92 8.70 1.24
N THR A 91 -12.74 7.66 1.40
CA THR A 91 -13.53 7.08 0.31
C THR A 91 -15.01 7.23 0.63
N ILE A 92 -15.85 7.36 -0.40
CA ILE A 92 -17.32 7.41 -0.25
C ILE A 92 -17.83 6.13 0.42
N THR A 93 -17.25 4.98 0.07
CA THR A 93 -17.56 3.69 0.71
C THR A 93 -17.29 3.74 2.21
N ALA A 94 -16.12 4.26 2.63
CA ALA A 94 -15.83 4.44 4.04
C ALA A 94 -16.83 5.42 4.68
N GLU A 95 -17.15 6.55 4.06
CA GLU A 95 -18.11 7.52 4.59
C GLU A 95 -19.48 6.88 4.86
N ILE A 96 -20.04 6.16 3.88
CA ILE A 96 -21.35 5.53 4.00
C ILE A 96 -21.34 4.40 5.03
N LEU A 97 -20.38 3.47 4.95
CA LEU A 97 -20.34 2.29 5.81
C LEU A 97 -19.95 2.61 7.25
N SER A 98 -19.21 3.69 7.47
CA SER A 98 -18.72 4.09 8.80
C SER A 98 -19.53 5.22 9.44
N PHE A 99 -20.74 5.51 8.95
CA PHE A 99 -21.61 6.59 9.43
C PHE A 99 -20.87 7.93 9.48
N ASN A 100 -20.40 8.39 8.32
CA ASN A 100 -19.59 9.59 8.16
C ASN A 100 -18.32 9.57 9.04
N TYR A 101 -17.55 8.48 8.96
CA TYR A 101 -16.30 8.32 9.70
C TYR A 101 -16.43 8.31 11.23
N ALA A 102 -17.63 7.99 11.76
CA ALA A 102 -17.86 7.80 13.18
C ALA A 102 -17.21 6.50 13.71
N MET A 103 -17.07 5.46 12.88
CA MET A 103 -16.35 4.26 13.28
C MET A 103 -14.84 4.52 13.42
N LEU A 104 -14.28 4.20 14.59
CA LEU A 104 -12.87 4.46 14.93
C LEU A 104 -11.87 3.95 13.89
N GLY A 105 -12.13 2.79 13.26
CA GLY A 105 -11.21 2.19 12.29
C GLY A 105 -11.08 2.91 10.95
N PHE A 106 -12.11 3.66 10.53
CA PHE A 106 -12.14 4.42 9.28
C PHE A 106 -11.96 5.93 9.48
N LYS A 107 -11.96 6.39 10.73
CA LYS A 107 -11.74 7.81 11.05
C LYS A 107 -10.37 8.28 10.56
N PRO A 108 -10.31 9.32 9.71
CA PRO A 108 -9.04 9.91 9.31
C PRO A 108 -8.29 10.43 10.55
N ILE A 109 -7.00 10.12 10.64
CA ILE A 109 -6.14 10.61 11.71
C ILE A 109 -5.75 12.06 11.38
N ARG A 110 -5.97 12.97 12.34
CA ARG A 110 -5.64 14.38 12.20
C ARG A 110 -4.15 14.56 12.52
N HIS A 111 -3.37 15.06 11.56
CA HIS A 111 -1.92 15.29 11.71
C HIS A 111 -1.57 16.68 12.29
N GLU A 112 -2.56 17.41 12.80
CA GLU A 112 -2.43 18.84 13.16
C GLU A 112 -2.21 19.08 14.67
N LEU A 113 -1.76 18.07 15.42
CA LEU A 113 -1.45 18.19 16.85
C LEU A 113 -0.10 17.51 17.20
N ALA A 114 0.90 17.69 16.33
CA ALA A 114 2.30 17.38 16.62
C ALA A 114 3.15 18.64 16.45
#